data_AF-A0A965I6M4-F1
#
_entry.id   AF-A0A965I6M4-F1
#
_cell.length_a   1.000
_cell.length_b   1.000
_cell.length_c   1.000
_cell.angle_alpha   90.00
_cell.angle_beta   90.00
_cell.angle_gamma   90.00
#
_symmetry.space_group_name_H-M   'P 1'
#
loop_
_entity.id
_entity.type
_entity.pdbx_description
1 polymer ?
#
loop_
_entity_poly.entity_id
_entity_poly.type
_entity_poly.pdbx_seq_one_letter_code
_entity_poly.pdbx_strand_id
1 'polypeptide(L)' 'AGAKFIARGMPVATFENGIQQRTVILEFESTDAARDAITSDAYQAAFALLGDVERDVRVIEGFE' A
#
# COMPACT_ATOMS: atom_id res chain seq x y z
N ALA A 1 -11.64 3.87 4.90
CA ALA A 1 -11.35 4.67 3.69
C ALA A 1 -11.73 3.86 2.46
N GLY A 2 -12.43 4.46 1.49
CA GLY A 2 -13.01 3.81 0.31
C GLY A 2 -12.01 3.46 -0.80
N ALA A 3 -10.87 2.88 -0.44
CA ALA A 3 -9.83 2.52 -1.41
C ALA A 3 -10.30 1.44 -2.38
N LYS A 4 -9.94 1.58 -3.65
CA LYS A 4 -10.13 0.55 -4.67
C LYS A 4 -8.85 -0.26 -4.85
N PHE A 5 -8.95 -1.58 -4.77
CA PHE A 5 -7.83 -2.46 -5.05
C PHE A 5 -7.57 -2.52 -6.56
N ILE A 6 -6.37 -2.12 -6.98
CA ILE A 6 -5.91 -2.26 -8.36
C ILE A 6 -5.14 -3.57 -8.52
N ALA A 7 -4.27 -3.90 -7.56
CA ALA A 7 -3.54 -5.16 -7.52
C ALA A 7 -3.27 -5.60 -6.08
N ARG A 8 -3.24 -6.92 -5.85
CA ARG A 8 -2.90 -7.51 -4.54
C ARG A 8 -2.40 -8.94 -4.71
N GLY A 9 -1.09 -9.16 -4.54
CA GLY A 9 -0.52 -10.51 -4.67
C GLY A 9 1.00 -10.52 -4.75
N MET A 10 1.56 -11.69 -5.09
CA MET A 10 2.97 -11.78 -5.48
C MET A 10 3.14 -11.25 -6.91
N PRO A 11 4.21 -10.50 -7.22
CA PRO A 11 4.55 -10.13 -8.59
C PRO A 11 4.60 -11.36 -9.49
N VAL A 12 4.13 -11.27 -10.73
CA VAL A 12 4.26 -12.34 -11.73
C VAL A 12 5.69 -12.38 -12.29
N ALA A 13 6.38 -11.24 -12.28
CA ALA A 13 7.80 -11.10 -12.59
C ALA A 13 8.34 -9.86 -11.87
N THR A 14 9.65 -9.84 -11.61
CA THR A 14 10.37 -8.66 -11.13
C THR A 14 11.52 -8.32 -12.09
N PHE A 15 11.88 -7.04 -12.15
CA PHE A 15 12.95 -6.53 -13.00
C PHE A 15 13.89 -5.66 -12.16
N GLU A 16 15.15 -5.51 -12.60
CA GLU A 16 16.16 -4.64 -11.95
C GLU A 16 16.31 -4.96 -10.44
N ASN A 17 16.10 -3.97 -9.57
CA ASN A 17 16.14 -4.14 -8.11
C ASN A 17 14.79 -4.59 -7.51
N GLY A 18 13.85 -5.04 -8.34
CA GLY A 18 12.53 -5.49 -7.92
C GLY A 18 12.61 -6.74 -7.04
N ILE A 19 12.01 -6.67 -5.86
CA ILE A 19 11.97 -7.76 -4.89
C ILE A 19 10.69 -8.59 -5.09
N GLN A 20 10.82 -9.91 -5.15
CA GLN A 20 9.70 -10.86 -5.28
C GLN A 20 8.94 -10.99 -3.95
N GLN A 21 8.23 -9.93 -3.56
CA GLN A 21 7.46 -9.83 -2.32
C GLN A 21 6.04 -9.35 -2.60
N ARG A 22 5.12 -9.61 -1.67
CA ARG A 22 3.71 -9.24 -1.82
C ARG A 22 3.56 -7.73 -2.03
N THR A 23 2.93 -7.34 -3.15
CA THR A 23 2.65 -5.94 -3.48
C THR A 23 1.14 -5.70 -3.45
N VAL A 24 0.76 -4.53 -2.94
CA VAL A 24 -0.62 -4.04 -2.96
C VAL A 24 -0.62 -2.66 -3.58
N ILE A 25 -1.47 -2.46 -4.59
CA ILE A 25 -1.68 -1.18 -5.24
C ILE A 25 -3.13 -0.79 -4.99
N LEU A 26 -3.32 0.37 -4.36
CA LEU A 26 -4.60 0.93 -4.00
C LEU A 26 -4.78 2.28 -4.70
N GLU A 27 -5.97 2.52 -5.22
CA GLU A 27 -6.40 3.80 -5.75
C GLU A 27 -7.33 4.48 -4.72
N PHE A 28 -7.06 5.75 -4.44
CA PHE A 28 -7.85 6.62 -3.58
C PHE A 28 -8.29 7.83 -4.37
N GLU A 29 -9.34 8.51 -3.89
CA GLU A 29 -9.87 9.74 -4.50
C GLU A 29 -8.86 10.90 -4.46
N SER A 30 -7.94 10.92 -3.49
CA SER A 30 -6.85 11.89 -3.41
C SER A 30 -5.65 11.35 -2.63
N THR A 31 -4.49 12.01 -2.78
CA THR A 31 -3.29 11.69 -2.01
C THR A 31 -3.48 11.95 -0.50
N ASP A 32 -4.25 12.97 -0.13
CA ASP A 32 -4.60 13.23 1.27
C ASP A 32 -5.47 12.10 1.85
N ALA A 33 -6.45 11.60 1.10
CA ALA A 33 -7.25 10.45 1.55
C ALA A 33 -6.40 9.17 1.73
N ALA A 34 -5.38 8.97 0.89
CA ALA A 34 -4.42 7.88 1.04
C ALA A 34 -3.52 8.05 2.28
N ARG A 35 -3.06 9.29 2.53
CA ARG A 35 -2.27 9.63 3.72
C ARG A 35 -3.08 9.44 5.00
N ASP A 36 -4.30 9.96 5.06
CA ASP A 36 -5.17 9.79 6.21
C ASP A 36 -5.46 8.32 6.50
N ALA A 37 -5.64 7.51 5.45
CA ALA A 37 -5.83 6.08 5.60
C ALA A 37 -4.60 5.41 6.24
N ILE A 38 -3.38 5.71 5.76
CA ILE A 38 -2.14 5.07 6.25
C ILE A 38 -1.76 5.54 7.65
N THR A 39 -2.09 6.78 8.02
CA THR A 39 -1.78 7.33 9.35
C THR A 39 -2.90 7.12 10.36
N SER A 40 -4.05 6.57 9.96
CA SER A 40 -5.18 6.36 10.86
C SER A 40 -4.91 5.35 11.97
N ASP A 41 -5.48 5.58 13.15
CA ASP A 41 -5.38 4.67 14.30
C ASP A 41 -5.85 3.25 13.96
N ALA A 42 -6.91 3.13 13.15
CA ALA A 42 -7.43 1.84 12.71
C ALA A 42 -6.40 1.08 11.85
N TYR A 43 -5.70 1.78 10.96
CA TYR A 43 -4.64 1.17 10.16
C TYR A 43 -3.43 0.79 11.02
N GLN A 44 -3.02 1.63 11.96
CA GLN A 44 -1.90 1.34 12.86
C GLN A 44 -2.21 0.17 13.80
N ALA A 45 -3.45 0.10 14.32
CA ALA A 45 -3.92 -1.04 15.09
C ALA A 45 -3.92 -2.33 14.26
N ALA A 46 -4.37 -2.28 13.01
CA ALA A 46 -4.31 -3.42 12.10
C ALA A 46 -2.86 -3.83 11.77
N PHE A 47 -1.96 -2.86 11.63
CA PHE A 47 -0.54 -3.12 11.37
C PHE A 47 0.15 -3.83 12.55
N ALA A 48 -0.16 -3.43 13.79
CA ALA A 48 0.38 -4.06 14.99
C ALA A 48 0.06 -5.57 15.09
N LEU A 49 -1.01 -6.03 14.43
CA LEU A 49 -1.38 -7.45 14.38
C LEU A 49 -0.51 -8.29 13.43
N LEU A 50 0.26 -7.66 12.53
CA LEU A 50 1.08 -8.37 11.55
C LEU A 50 2.42 -8.89 12.12
N GLY A 51 2.83 -8.43 13.30
CA GLY A 51 4.10 -8.81 13.91
C GLY A 51 5.30 -8.09 13.28
N ASP A 52 6.44 -8.76 13.23
CA ASP A 52 7.70 -8.22 12.69
C ASP A 52 7.68 -8.28 11.15
N VAL A 53 7.21 -7.21 10.53
CA VAL A 53 7.12 -7.06 9.08
C VAL A 53 7.71 -5.72 8.63
N GLU A 54 8.62 -5.78 7.66
CA GLU A 54 9.15 -4.60 6.98
C GLU A 54 8.34 -4.33 5.71
N ARG A 55 7.98 -3.07 5.46
CA ARG A 55 7.18 -2.68 4.30
C ARG A 55 7.64 -1.34 3.75
N ASP A 56 7.79 -1.28 2.44
CA ASP A 56 7.87 -0.04 1.71
C ASP A 56 6.46 0.41 1.31
N VAL A 57 6.07 1.63 1.71
CA VAL A 57 4.76 2.21 1.42
C VAL A 57 4.97 3.61 0.89
N ARG A 58 4.36 3.90 -0.26
CA ARG A 58 4.46 5.18 -0.95
C ARG A 58 3.08 5.67 -1.31
N VAL A 59 2.83 6.96 -1.09
CA VAL A 59 1.69 7.68 -1.65
C VAL A 59 2.23 8.50 -2.82
N ILE A 60 1.68 8.26 -4.01
CA ILE A 60 2.16 8.84 -5.27
C ILE A 60 0.94 9.47 -5.94
N GLU A 61 1.10 10.69 -6.45
CA GLU A 61 0.07 11.36 -7.24
C GLU A 61 -0.15 10.61 -8.56
N GLY A 62 -1.41 10.55 -9.00
CA GLY A 62 -1.76 10.01 -10.31
C GLY A 62 -1.21 10.90 -11.43
N PHE A 63 -1.21 10.38 -12.65
CA PHE A 63 -0.73 11.16 -13.81
C PHE A 63 -1.76 12.19 -14.30
N GLU A 64 -3.03 12.08 -13.89
CA GLU A 64 -4.14 12.96 -14.28
C GLU A 64 -5.04 13.28 -13.08
#